data_AF-A0A935Z1U8-F1
#
_entry.id   AF-A0A935Z1U8-F1
#
_cell.length_a   1.000
_cell.length_b   1.000
_cell.length_c   1.000
_cell.angle_alpha   90.00
_cell.angle_beta   90.00
_cell.angle_gamma   90.00
#
_symmetry.space_group_name_H-M   'P 1'
#
loop_
_entity.id
_entity.type
_entity.pdbx_description
1 polymer ?
#
loop_
_entity_poly.entity_id
_entity_poly.type
_entity_poly.pdbx_seq_one_letter_code
_entity_poly.pdbx_strand_id
1 'polypeptide(L)'
;MKGISFLGLLVISSGVWANIYKYQDEKGHWHYTDKPSAAKNLEAVNYKKTKEKEVLFRLFTQTENESTWLMAENKFYAPVQLSIKKSKTDVESQDWVVEPRSSQKILPTAEDKNDFAYAWFLGNHKQRPSNQEYELPIDVSLCPQISQSFNGRFSHQHPQSQYAVDIAANVGTAIKAARAGVVVGVKDDYALGGIDNFFLDKANFIQVYHEDGTWALYAHILLGSAAVKLGDKVEVGDVLAKSGSSGYSSGPHLHFVIHRNSGLKAESIPFQFKASDGSLFTPKFAQKLCEI
;
A
#
# COMPACT_ATOMS: atom_id res chain seq x y z
N MET A 1 16.85 -10.08 44.03
CA MET A 1 18.27 -9.86 43.65
C MET A 1 18.47 -10.43 42.26
N LYS A 2 18.85 -9.73 41.19
CA LYS A 2 19.30 -8.35 40.96
C LYS A 2 18.52 -7.82 39.74
N GLY A 3 18.08 -6.56 39.83
CA GLY A 3 17.44 -5.85 38.72
C GLY A 3 18.46 -5.37 37.70
N ILE A 4 18.01 -5.19 36.45
CA ILE A 4 18.70 -4.40 35.44
C ILE A 4 17.67 -3.41 34.87
N SER A 5 18.04 -2.13 35.00
CA SER A 5 17.26 -0.95 34.69
C SER A 5 16.73 -0.91 33.26
N PHE A 6 15.46 -0.53 33.15
CA PHE A 6 14.88 0.06 31.95
C PHE A 6 15.59 1.41 31.70
N LEU A 7 16.43 1.47 30.66
CA LEU A 7 16.86 2.74 30.12
C LEU A 7 15.70 3.27 29.27
N GLY A 8 14.92 4.19 29.86
CA GLY A 8 13.93 4.95 29.13
C GLY A 8 14.61 5.76 28.04
N LEU A 9 14.47 5.30 26.79
CA LEU A 9 14.75 6.14 25.64
C LEU A 9 13.58 7.11 25.53
N LEU A 10 13.79 8.31 26.05
CA LEU A 10 12.98 9.48 25.77
C LEU A 10 13.00 9.66 24.24
N VAL A 11 12.01 9.14 23.53
CA VAL A 11 11.80 9.47 22.13
C VAL A 11 11.25 10.89 22.11
N ILE A 12 12.18 11.85 22.10
CA ILE A 12 11.87 13.20 21.68
C ILE A 12 11.30 13.04 20.27
N SER A 13 10.01 13.33 20.11
CA SER A 13 9.41 13.49 18.79
C SER A 13 10.04 14.72 18.16
N SER A 14 11.24 14.59 17.60
CA SER A 14 11.73 15.55 16.63
C SER A 14 10.85 15.37 15.41
N GLY A 15 9.85 16.25 15.26
CA GLY A 15 9.25 16.47 13.97
C GLY A 15 10.39 16.71 12.99
N VAL A 16 10.53 15.84 12.00
CA VAL A 16 11.51 16.04 10.94
C VAL A 16 10.97 17.20 10.10
N TRP A 17 11.47 18.41 10.37
CA TRP A 17 11.25 19.56 9.52
C TRP A 17 12.14 19.37 8.28
N ALA A 18 11.61 18.72 7.25
CA ALA A 18 12.23 18.72 5.94
C ALA A 18 11.56 19.82 5.12
N ASN A 19 12.30 20.91 4.82
CA ASN A 19 11.87 21.88 3.82
C ASN A 19 11.96 21.19 2.46
N ILE A 20 10.81 20.86 1.87
CA ILE A 20 10.73 20.32 0.52
C ILE A 20 10.47 21.49 -0.41
N TYR A 21 11.38 21.69 -1.34
CA TYR A 21 11.25 22.68 -2.39
C TYR A 21 10.74 22.00 -3.64
N LYS A 22 9.72 22.58 -4.27
CA LYS A 22 9.33 22.24 -5.64
C LYS A 22 9.71 23.39 -6.58
N TYR A 23 10.18 23.06 -7.77
CA TYR A 23 10.45 24.03 -8.84
C TYR A 23 10.13 23.42 -10.21
N GLN A 24 9.86 24.27 -11.20
CA GLN A 24 9.80 23.86 -12.61
C GLN A 24 11.11 24.19 -13.31
N ASP A 25 11.64 23.25 -14.11
CA ASP A 25 12.75 23.56 -15.01
C ASP A 25 12.30 24.40 -16.21
N GLU A 26 13.25 24.84 -17.03
CA GLU A 26 12.99 25.66 -18.23
C GLU A 26 12.09 24.94 -19.27
N LYS A 27 11.92 23.62 -19.14
CA LYS A 27 11.04 22.79 -19.98
C LYS A 27 9.68 22.53 -19.33
N GLY A 28 9.43 23.11 -18.14
CA GLY A 28 8.17 22.99 -17.40
C GLY A 28 8.06 21.73 -16.55
N HIS A 29 9.10 20.91 -16.42
CA HIS A 29 9.05 19.70 -15.59
C HIS A 29 9.20 20.01 -14.11
N TRP A 30 8.42 19.33 -13.28
CA TRP A 30 8.47 19.49 -11.83
C TRP A 30 9.62 18.71 -11.21
N HIS A 31 10.39 19.39 -10.36
CA HIS A 31 11.49 18.84 -9.57
C HIS A 31 11.20 19.06 -8.09
N TYR A 32 11.58 18.09 -7.25
CA TYR A 32 11.41 18.13 -5.80
C TYR A 32 12.76 17.87 -5.13
N THR A 33 13.15 18.71 -4.18
CA THR A 33 14.45 18.60 -3.50
C THR A 33 14.34 19.02 -2.04
N ASP A 34 15.15 18.39 -1.19
CA ASP A 34 15.37 18.72 0.21
C ASP A 34 16.49 19.76 0.41
N LYS A 35 17.11 20.21 -0.68
CA LYS A 35 18.15 21.26 -0.70
C LYS A 35 17.64 22.47 -1.48
N PRO A 36 17.93 23.71 -1.05
CA PRO A 36 17.62 24.88 -1.86
C PRO A 36 18.35 24.79 -3.20
N SER A 37 17.60 24.66 -4.29
CA SER A 37 18.10 24.72 -5.67
C SER A 37 18.29 26.19 -6.08
N ALA A 38 19.15 26.48 -7.07
CA ALA A 38 19.27 27.83 -7.64
C ALA A 38 18.12 28.18 -8.61
N ALA A 39 17.10 27.31 -8.74
CA ALA A 39 15.98 27.47 -9.64
C ALA A 39 15.09 28.67 -9.27
N LYS A 40 14.58 29.38 -10.28
CA LYS A 40 13.53 30.39 -10.11
C LYS A 40 12.22 29.70 -9.70
N ASN A 41 11.45 30.32 -8.80
CA ASN A 41 10.15 29.84 -8.28
C ASN A 41 10.23 28.61 -7.35
N LEU A 42 11.05 28.68 -6.31
CA LEU A 42 11.05 27.70 -5.21
C LEU A 42 9.83 27.93 -4.31
N GLU A 43 8.92 26.98 -4.29
CA GLU A 43 7.85 26.95 -3.28
C GLU A 43 8.23 25.95 -2.17
N ALA A 44 8.33 26.44 -0.93
CA ALA A 44 8.52 25.60 0.25
C ALA A 44 7.18 24.95 0.64
N VAL A 45 7.15 23.62 0.69
CA VAL A 45 5.97 22.88 1.17
C VAL A 45 6.15 22.57 2.65
N ASN A 46 5.44 23.30 3.51
CA ASN A 46 5.35 23.00 4.94
C ASN A 46 4.33 21.89 5.18
N TYR A 47 4.80 20.63 5.28
CA TYR A 47 3.94 19.52 5.66
C TYR A 47 3.95 19.32 7.17
N LYS A 48 2.83 19.61 7.83
CA LYS A 48 2.64 19.38 9.26
C LYS A 48 1.61 18.26 9.42
N LYS A 49 2.01 17.13 9.99
CA LYS A 49 1.06 16.03 10.26
C LYS A 49 1.13 15.57 11.71
N THR A 50 0.04 15.81 12.42
CA THR A 50 -0.38 15.08 13.61
C THR A 50 -1.42 14.07 13.15
N LYS A 51 -1.00 12.88 12.67
CA LYS A 51 -1.94 11.78 12.45
C LYS A 51 -2.00 10.98 13.75
N GLU A 52 -3.11 11.08 14.47
CA GLU A 52 -3.40 10.08 15.50
C GLU A 52 -3.42 8.70 14.84
N LYS A 53 -2.79 7.70 15.48
CA LYS A 53 -2.83 6.32 15.01
C LYS A 53 -4.24 5.77 15.22
N GLU A 54 -5.06 5.81 14.18
CA GLU A 54 -6.36 5.13 14.19
C GLU A 54 -6.15 3.61 14.28
N VAL A 55 -6.80 2.97 15.25
CA VAL A 55 -6.82 1.51 15.38
C VAL A 55 -7.89 0.96 14.44
N LEU A 56 -7.46 0.41 13.29
CA LEU A 56 -8.36 -0.05 12.23
C LEU A 56 -8.85 -1.50 12.41
N PHE A 57 -8.17 -2.30 13.23
CA PHE A 57 -8.61 -3.64 13.60
C PHE A 57 -8.27 -3.91 15.05
N ARG A 58 -9.21 -4.44 15.82
CA ARG A 58 -8.99 -4.80 17.23
C ARG A 58 -9.84 -5.98 17.66
N LEU A 59 -9.32 -6.71 18.65
CA LEU A 59 -10.10 -7.64 19.45
C LEU A 59 -10.51 -6.99 20.78
N PHE A 60 -11.69 -7.34 21.26
CA PHE A 60 -12.21 -6.93 22.57
C PHE A 60 -13.19 -7.96 23.10
N THR A 61 -13.46 -7.97 24.40
CA THR A 61 -14.49 -8.83 25.01
C THR A 61 -15.79 -8.05 25.17
N GLN A 62 -16.92 -8.74 24.98
CA GLN A 62 -18.26 -8.17 25.18
C GLN A 62 -19.18 -9.21 25.80
N THR A 63 -19.93 -8.82 26.83
CA THR A 63 -20.89 -9.70 27.52
C THR A 63 -22.32 -9.38 27.08
N GLU A 64 -23.06 -10.41 26.66
CA GLU A 64 -24.47 -10.34 26.28
C GLU A 64 -25.20 -11.57 26.82
N ASN A 65 -26.36 -11.37 27.47
CA ASN A 65 -27.18 -12.45 28.03
C ASN A 65 -26.37 -13.48 28.85
N GLU A 66 -25.58 -12.98 29.81
CA GLU A 66 -24.70 -13.79 30.69
C GLU A 66 -23.57 -14.55 29.97
N SER A 67 -23.43 -14.39 28.66
CA SER A 67 -22.35 -15.00 27.86
C SER A 67 -21.34 -13.94 27.42
N THR A 68 -20.06 -14.18 27.69
CA THR A 68 -18.97 -13.32 27.21
C THR A 68 -18.41 -13.85 25.89
N TRP A 69 -18.17 -12.94 24.97
CA TRP A 69 -17.69 -13.21 23.62
C TRP A 69 -16.40 -12.45 23.33
N LEU A 70 -15.46 -13.11 22.64
CA LEU A 70 -14.37 -12.45 21.96
C LEU A 70 -14.91 -11.86 20.65
N MET A 71 -14.82 -10.55 20.53
CA MET A 71 -15.27 -9.77 19.39
C MET A 71 -14.08 -9.33 18.55
N ALA A 72 -14.26 -9.26 17.24
CA ALA A 72 -13.35 -8.59 16.33
C ALA A 72 -14.05 -7.42 15.65
N GLU A 73 -13.47 -6.22 15.75
CA GLU A 73 -13.92 -5.03 15.02
C GLU A 73 -12.97 -4.77 13.86
N ASN A 74 -13.53 -4.76 12.65
CA ASN A 74 -12.84 -4.41 11.42
C ASN A 74 -13.35 -3.07 10.89
N LYS A 75 -12.52 -2.02 11.00
CA LYS A 75 -12.80 -0.69 10.43
C LYS A 75 -12.22 -0.51 9.03
N PHE A 76 -11.48 -1.48 8.49
CA PHE A 76 -11.02 -1.42 7.11
C PHE A 76 -12.21 -1.46 6.14
N TYR A 77 -11.97 -0.95 4.94
CA TYR A 77 -12.89 -1.03 3.81
C TYR A 77 -12.72 -2.31 2.97
N ALA A 78 -11.97 -3.29 3.50
CA ALA A 78 -11.82 -4.62 2.95
C ALA A 78 -11.92 -5.68 4.08
N PRO A 79 -12.21 -6.94 3.73
CA PRO A 79 -12.20 -8.04 4.69
C PRO A 79 -10.83 -8.15 5.36
N VAL A 80 -10.79 -8.74 6.55
CA VAL A 80 -9.55 -9.04 7.28
C VAL A 80 -9.53 -10.51 7.65
N GLN A 81 -8.46 -11.22 7.28
CA GLN A 81 -8.15 -12.50 7.88
C GLN A 81 -7.74 -12.29 9.32
N LEU A 82 -8.32 -13.07 10.22
CA LEU A 82 -7.96 -13.14 11.63
C LEU A 82 -7.58 -14.60 11.94
N SER A 83 -6.39 -14.81 12.49
CA SER A 83 -5.95 -16.10 12.99
C SER A 83 -5.77 -16.01 14.50
N ILE A 84 -6.48 -16.86 15.26
CA ILE A 84 -6.47 -16.86 16.72
C ILE A 84 -6.02 -18.21 17.26
N LYS A 85 -5.20 -18.18 18.30
CA LYS A 85 -4.87 -19.29 19.18
C LYS A 85 -5.54 -19.06 20.53
N LYS A 86 -6.25 -20.06 21.06
CA LYS A 86 -7.02 -19.94 22.31
C LYS A 86 -6.10 -19.66 23.49
N SER A 87 -4.96 -20.35 23.54
CA SER A 87 -3.83 -20.03 24.42
C SER A 87 -2.58 -19.67 23.62
N LYS A 88 -1.69 -18.87 24.23
CA LYS A 88 -0.34 -18.60 23.69
C LYS A 88 0.51 -19.87 23.51
N THR A 89 0.20 -20.93 24.25
CA THR A 89 0.89 -22.22 24.15
C THR A 89 0.30 -23.14 23.07
N ASP A 90 -0.83 -22.78 22.48
CA ASP A 90 -1.49 -23.64 21.50
C ASP A 90 -0.72 -23.68 20.18
N VAL A 91 -0.70 -24.89 19.60
CA VAL A 91 -0.06 -25.12 18.30
C VAL A 91 -1.01 -24.73 17.17
N GLU A 92 -2.28 -25.09 17.29
CA GLU A 92 -3.31 -24.87 16.26
C GLU A 92 -3.96 -23.49 16.38
N SER A 93 -4.18 -22.86 15.22
CA SER A 93 -4.92 -21.60 15.11
C SER A 93 -6.25 -21.80 14.38
N GLN A 94 -7.23 -20.95 14.70
CA GLN A 94 -8.52 -20.88 14.03
C GLN A 94 -8.59 -19.61 13.19
N ASP A 95 -8.95 -19.78 11.93
CA ASP A 95 -8.96 -18.73 10.93
C ASP A 95 -10.36 -18.24 10.59
N TRP A 96 -10.53 -16.94 10.74
CA TRP A 96 -11.76 -16.19 10.49
C TRP A 96 -11.53 -15.16 9.38
N VAL A 97 -12.63 -14.78 8.73
CA VAL A 97 -12.69 -13.61 7.86
C VAL A 97 -13.69 -12.66 8.50
N VAL A 98 -13.24 -11.45 8.84
CA VAL A 98 -14.06 -10.41 9.44
C VAL A 98 -14.40 -9.39 8.36
N GLU A 99 -15.70 -9.23 8.09
CA GLU A 99 -16.18 -8.40 6.98
C GLU A 99 -15.80 -6.92 7.14
N PRO A 100 -15.67 -6.16 6.04
CA PRO A 100 -15.39 -4.73 6.09
C PRO A 100 -16.40 -4.00 6.98
N ARG A 101 -15.94 -2.98 7.71
CA ARG A 101 -16.81 -2.06 8.48
C ARG A 101 -17.78 -2.79 9.43
N SER A 102 -17.34 -3.89 10.03
CA SER A 102 -18.18 -4.76 10.86
C SER A 102 -17.56 -5.07 12.22
N SER A 103 -18.40 -5.54 13.15
CA SER A 103 -17.98 -6.17 14.39
C SER A 103 -18.59 -7.56 14.47
N GLN A 104 -17.78 -8.59 14.69
CA GLN A 104 -18.19 -9.99 14.62
C GLN A 104 -17.87 -10.74 15.92
N LYS A 105 -18.81 -11.58 16.36
CA LYS A 105 -18.58 -12.58 17.41
C LYS A 105 -17.67 -13.67 16.86
N ILE A 106 -16.51 -13.88 17.50
CA ILE A 106 -15.52 -14.85 17.07
C ILE A 106 -15.67 -16.15 17.85
N LEU A 107 -15.51 -16.09 19.17
CA LEU A 107 -15.58 -17.26 20.05
C LEU A 107 -16.26 -16.88 21.37
N PRO A 108 -17.09 -17.77 21.96
CA PRO A 108 -17.49 -17.62 23.34
C PRO A 108 -16.25 -17.80 24.22
N THR A 109 -16.08 -16.98 25.25
CA THR A 109 -14.91 -17.02 26.13
C THR A 109 -15.24 -16.53 27.54
N ALA A 110 -14.64 -17.17 28.55
CA ALA A 110 -14.56 -16.64 29.90
C ALA A 110 -13.22 -15.89 30.17
N GLU A 111 -12.28 -16.01 29.25
CA GLU A 111 -10.92 -15.45 29.31
C GLU A 111 -10.88 -14.02 28.76
N ASP A 112 -9.87 -13.26 29.18
CA ASP A 112 -9.64 -11.90 28.68
C ASP A 112 -9.02 -11.95 27.27
N LYS A 113 -9.23 -10.91 26.46
CA LYS A 113 -8.65 -10.83 25.11
C LYS A 113 -7.12 -10.99 25.08
N ASN A 114 -6.42 -10.66 26.18
CA ASN A 114 -4.97 -10.72 26.28
C ASN A 114 -4.43 -12.14 26.52
N ASP A 115 -5.31 -13.10 26.81
CA ASP A 115 -4.98 -14.52 26.96
C ASP A 115 -4.83 -15.20 25.59
N PHE A 116 -5.49 -14.65 24.57
CA PHE A 116 -5.39 -15.09 23.17
C PHE A 116 -4.13 -14.56 22.48
N ALA A 117 -3.46 -15.43 21.72
CA ALA A 117 -2.52 -14.97 20.70
C ALA A 117 -3.26 -14.82 19.37
N TYR A 118 -3.07 -13.70 18.67
CA TYR A 118 -3.71 -13.49 17.38
C TYR A 118 -2.82 -12.74 16.41
N ALA A 119 -3.08 -12.95 15.13
CA ALA A 119 -2.53 -12.19 14.03
C ALA A 119 -3.67 -11.87 13.06
N TRP A 120 -3.53 -10.77 12.32
CA TRP A 120 -4.50 -10.40 11.31
C TRP A 120 -3.79 -9.87 10.07
N PHE A 121 -4.46 -9.98 8.93
CA PHE A 121 -3.95 -9.50 7.66
C PHE A 121 -5.10 -9.07 6.73
N LEU A 122 -4.86 -8.04 5.93
CA LEU A 122 -5.86 -7.52 4.99
C LEU A 122 -6.25 -8.59 3.95
N GLY A 123 -7.53 -8.64 3.62
CA GLY A 123 -8.11 -9.49 2.58
C GLY A 123 -8.59 -10.86 3.07
N ASN A 124 -9.44 -11.48 2.27
CA ASN A 124 -9.95 -12.82 2.48
C ASN A 124 -9.00 -13.88 1.91
N HIS A 125 -8.26 -14.59 2.77
CA HIS A 125 -7.33 -15.66 2.37
C HIS A 125 -8.00 -16.88 1.73
N LYS A 126 -9.32 -17.04 1.87
CA LYS A 126 -10.08 -18.15 1.27
C LYS A 126 -10.51 -17.83 -0.16
N GLN A 127 -10.47 -16.55 -0.55
CA GLN A 127 -10.89 -16.12 -1.87
C GLN A 127 -9.81 -16.43 -2.91
N ARG A 128 -10.24 -16.96 -4.05
CA ARG A 128 -9.34 -17.24 -5.17
C ARG A 128 -9.40 -16.08 -6.14
N PRO A 129 -8.25 -15.47 -6.51
CA PRO A 129 -8.20 -14.45 -7.55
C PRO A 129 -8.84 -14.95 -8.84
N SER A 130 -9.60 -14.08 -9.50
CA SER A 130 -10.05 -14.34 -10.86
C SER A 130 -9.01 -13.88 -11.87
N ASN A 131 -9.03 -14.43 -13.09
CA ASN A 131 -8.15 -14.03 -14.19
C ASN A 131 -8.63 -12.70 -14.80
N GLN A 132 -8.57 -11.63 -14.00
CA GLN A 132 -9.12 -10.33 -14.39
C GLN A 132 -8.09 -9.47 -15.07
N GLU A 133 -8.60 -8.69 -16.01
CA GLU A 133 -7.85 -7.78 -16.86
C GLU A 133 -7.57 -6.48 -16.10
N TYR A 134 -6.40 -5.89 -16.35
CA TYR A 134 -6.03 -4.58 -15.83
C TYR A 134 -5.84 -3.62 -17.00
N GLU A 135 -6.45 -2.44 -16.92
CA GLU A 135 -6.09 -1.35 -17.82
C GLU A 135 -4.72 -0.78 -17.46
N LEU A 136 -4.10 -0.07 -18.40
CA LEU A 136 -2.85 0.61 -18.14
C LEU A 136 -3.05 1.78 -17.16
N PRO A 137 -2.31 1.81 -16.03
CA PRO A 137 -2.51 2.82 -14.98
C PRO A 137 -1.89 4.19 -15.32
N ILE A 138 -1.34 4.37 -16.52
CA ILE A 138 -0.68 5.58 -17.00
C ILE A 138 -1.13 5.83 -18.44
N ASP A 139 -1.16 7.11 -18.84
CA ASP A 139 -1.43 7.52 -20.21
C ASP A 139 -0.38 6.97 -21.20
N VAL A 140 -0.83 6.12 -22.12
CA VAL A 140 0.01 5.48 -23.14
C VAL A 140 0.55 6.47 -24.18
N SER A 141 -0.08 7.63 -24.36
CA SER A 141 0.39 8.64 -25.32
C SER A 141 1.75 9.23 -24.93
N LEU A 142 2.12 9.12 -23.66
CA LEU A 142 3.45 9.51 -23.15
C LEU A 142 4.54 8.52 -23.54
N CYS A 143 4.16 7.41 -24.17
CA CYS A 143 5.01 6.28 -24.53
C CYS A 143 5.98 5.85 -23.40
N PRO A 144 5.48 5.60 -22.18
CA PRO A 144 6.34 5.17 -21.10
C PRO A 144 6.91 3.78 -21.38
N GLN A 145 8.12 3.53 -20.87
CA GLN A 145 8.80 2.25 -20.99
C GLN A 145 8.73 1.49 -19.66
N ILE A 146 8.52 0.18 -19.71
CA ILE A 146 8.67 -0.70 -18.56
C ILE A 146 10.17 -0.82 -18.22
N SER A 147 10.57 -0.26 -17.09
CA SER A 147 11.95 -0.26 -16.58
C SER A 147 12.28 -1.52 -15.78
N GLN A 148 11.27 -2.19 -15.23
CA GLN A 148 11.41 -3.50 -14.57
C GLN A 148 10.11 -4.29 -14.70
N SER A 149 10.19 -5.58 -14.99
CA SER A 149 9.02 -6.47 -15.11
C SER A 149 9.04 -7.57 -14.06
N PHE A 150 8.16 -8.57 -14.21
CA PHE A 150 8.14 -9.74 -13.34
C PHE A 150 9.51 -10.41 -13.26
N ASN A 151 9.87 -10.88 -12.06
CA ASN A 151 11.16 -11.50 -11.75
C ASN A 151 12.37 -10.59 -12.07
N GLY A 152 12.18 -9.28 -11.98
CA GLY A 152 13.22 -8.28 -12.17
C GLY A 152 14.39 -8.43 -11.19
N ARG A 153 15.60 -8.06 -11.64
CA ARG A 153 16.85 -8.33 -10.92
C ARG A 153 17.15 -7.35 -9.76
N PHE A 154 16.41 -6.26 -9.64
CA PHE A 154 16.69 -5.22 -8.65
C PHE A 154 15.82 -5.40 -7.41
N SER A 155 14.50 -5.31 -7.55
CA SER A 155 13.56 -5.30 -6.42
C SER A 155 12.43 -6.34 -6.54
N HIS A 156 12.28 -7.02 -7.68
CA HIS A 156 11.14 -7.91 -7.98
C HIS A 156 11.49 -9.39 -7.77
N GLN A 157 12.04 -9.71 -6.59
CA GLN A 157 12.50 -11.07 -6.23
C GLN A 157 11.84 -11.63 -4.99
N HIS A 158 11.16 -10.79 -4.20
CA HIS A 158 10.47 -11.22 -3.01
C HIS A 158 9.02 -11.61 -3.32
N PRO A 159 8.39 -12.49 -2.53
CA PRO A 159 7.01 -12.91 -2.79
C PRO A 159 6.03 -11.75 -2.97
N GLN A 160 6.24 -10.61 -2.31
CA GLN A 160 5.42 -9.41 -2.42
C GLN A 160 5.68 -8.57 -3.67
N SER A 161 6.81 -8.74 -4.36
CA SER A 161 7.19 -7.90 -5.51
C SER A 161 7.58 -8.69 -6.75
N GLN A 162 7.58 -10.02 -6.68
CA GLN A 162 8.00 -10.92 -7.75
C GLN A 162 7.27 -10.61 -9.07
N TYR A 163 5.97 -10.30 -9.00
CA TYR A 163 5.16 -9.95 -10.15
C TYR A 163 4.84 -8.45 -10.21
N ALA A 164 5.75 -7.60 -9.72
CA ALA A 164 5.61 -6.16 -9.89
C ALA A 164 6.10 -5.68 -11.26
N VAL A 165 5.67 -4.48 -11.65
CA VAL A 165 6.09 -3.77 -12.86
C VAL A 165 6.42 -2.33 -12.49
N ASP A 166 7.61 -1.91 -12.89
CA ASP A 166 8.01 -0.50 -12.82
C ASP A 166 7.83 0.12 -14.20
N ILE A 167 6.98 1.14 -14.28
CA ILE A 167 6.69 1.89 -15.51
C ILE A 167 7.34 3.27 -15.36
N ALA A 168 8.33 3.57 -16.21
CA ALA A 168 9.00 4.87 -16.20
C ALA A 168 8.00 6.00 -16.43
N ALA A 169 8.01 6.99 -15.54
CA ALA A 169 7.05 8.09 -15.59
C ALA A 169 7.68 9.36 -15.01
N ASN A 170 7.63 10.45 -15.76
CA ASN A 170 8.06 11.76 -15.25
C ASN A 170 7.25 12.12 -14.00
N VAL A 171 7.86 12.81 -13.04
CA VAL A 171 7.15 13.28 -11.85
C VAL A 171 5.93 14.12 -12.25
N GLY A 172 4.79 13.88 -11.61
CA GLY A 172 3.55 14.57 -11.88
C GLY A 172 2.65 13.89 -12.91
N THR A 173 3.09 12.79 -13.53
CA THR A 173 2.27 12.01 -14.47
C THR A 173 1.05 11.43 -13.73
N ALA A 174 -0.15 11.57 -14.29
CA ALA A 174 -1.35 11.04 -13.66
C ALA A 174 -1.29 9.50 -13.56
N ILE A 175 -1.55 8.98 -12.36
CA ILE A 175 -1.72 7.55 -12.11
C ILE A 175 -3.22 7.29 -11.96
N LYS A 176 -3.72 6.33 -12.74
CA LYS A 176 -5.13 5.97 -12.82
C LYS A 176 -5.39 4.59 -12.25
N ALA A 177 -6.61 4.35 -11.78
CA ALA A 177 -7.04 3.03 -11.36
C ALA A 177 -7.05 2.07 -12.56
N ALA A 178 -6.23 1.04 -12.49
CA ALA A 178 -6.15 -0.03 -13.50
C ALA A 178 -7.38 -0.94 -13.49
N ARG A 179 -8.10 -0.98 -12.36
CA ARG A 179 -9.30 -1.80 -12.16
C ARG A 179 -10.18 -1.17 -11.09
N ALA A 180 -11.49 -1.29 -11.26
CA ALA A 180 -12.48 -0.78 -10.31
C ALA A 180 -12.35 -1.47 -8.94
N GLY A 181 -12.67 -0.74 -7.87
CA GLY A 181 -12.55 -1.26 -6.52
C GLY A 181 -12.74 -0.20 -5.44
N VAL A 182 -12.25 -0.51 -4.24
CA VAL A 182 -12.34 0.36 -3.07
C VAL A 182 -10.94 0.70 -2.58
N VAL A 183 -10.69 1.98 -2.29
CA VAL A 183 -9.41 2.43 -1.74
C VAL A 183 -9.26 1.95 -0.29
N VAL A 184 -8.27 1.10 -0.03
CA VAL A 184 -8.04 0.47 1.29
C VAL A 184 -6.71 0.87 1.93
N GLY A 185 -5.83 1.54 1.19
CA GLY A 185 -4.57 2.06 1.69
C GLY A 185 -4.23 3.39 1.03
N VAL A 186 -3.88 4.39 1.84
CA VAL A 186 -3.35 5.68 1.37
C VAL A 186 -2.20 6.07 2.29
N LYS A 187 -0.99 6.07 1.75
CA LYS A 187 0.18 6.66 2.37
C LYS A 187 0.69 7.77 1.47
N ASP A 188 0.69 8.99 1.99
CA ASP A 188 1.05 10.19 1.26
C ASP A 188 1.68 11.19 2.25
N ASP A 189 2.81 10.79 2.83
CA ASP A 189 3.47 11.52 3.91
C ASP A 189 4.99 11.49 3.87
N TYR A 190 5.58 11.04 2.77
CA TYR A 190 7.02 11.00 2.59
C TYR A 190 7.48 11.63 1.28
N ALA A 191 8.46 12.54 1.33
CA ALA A 191 8.92 13.26 0.14
C ALA A 191 10.17 12.67 -0.51
N LEU A 192 11.02 12.02 0.30
CA LEU A 192 12.37 11.65 -0.12
C LEU A 192 12.37 10.27 -0.77
N GLY A 193 13.37 10.02 -1.62
CA GLY A 193 13.63 8.70 -2.18
C GLY A 193 15.10 8.44 -2.38
N GLY A 194 15.43 7.17 -2.55
CA GLY A 194 16.79 6.69 -2.76
C GLY A 194 16.86 5.17 -2.76
N ILE A 195 18.05 4.62 -3.00
CA ILE A 195 18.29 3.16 -3.10
C ILE A 195 18.93 2.54 -1.86
N ASP A 196 19.06 3.33 -0.78
CA ASP A 196 19.53 2.83 0.50
C ASP A 196 18.41 2.09 1.24
N ASN A 197 18.79 1.10 2.06
CA ASN A 197 17.85 0.33 2.90
C ASN A 197 16.99 1.22 3.82
N PHE A 198 17.46 2.43 4.13
CA PHE A 198 16.70 3.45 4.86
C PHE A 198 15.34 3.73 4.21
N PHE A 199 15.21 3.63 2.89
CA PHE A 199 14.00 4.01 2.15
C PHE A 199 12.97 2.88 1.95
N LEU A 200 13.29 1.63 2.33
CA LEU A 200 12.47 0.44 2.04
C LEU A 200 11.02 0.54 2.54
N ASP A 201 10.79 1.20 3.67
CA ASP A 201 9.47 1.35 4.29
C ASP A 201 8.83 2.72 4.03
N LYS A 202 9.41 3.54 3.14
CA LYS A 202 9.09 4.98 3.03
C LYS A 202 8.32 5.39 1.79
N ALA A 203 7.98 4.45 0.90
CA ALA A 203 7.18 4.77 -0.29
C ALA A 203 5.79 5.28 0.09
N ASN A 204 5.34 6.35 -0.56
CA ASN A 204 3.93 6.70 -0.64
C ASN A 204 3.22 5.75 -1.62
N PHE A 205 1.96 5.47 -1.36
CA PHE A 205 1.17 4.57 -2.19
C PHE A 205 -0.34 4.77 -2.06
N ILE A 206 -1.05 4.26 -3.05
CA ILE A 206 -2.48 3.94 -3.01
C ILE A 206 -2.64 2.42 -3.13
N GLN A 207 -3.57 1.84 -2.36
CA GLN A 207 -4.02 0.45 -2.53
C GLN A 207 -5.51 0.44 -2.85
N VAL A 208 -5.87 -0.28 -3.92
CA VAL A 208 -7.26 -0.48 -4.35
C VAL A 208 -7.60 -1.96 -4.25
N TYR A 209 -8.57 -2.30 -3.40
CA TYR A 209 -9.08 -3.66 -3.21
C TYR A 209 -10.18 -3.96 -4.22
N HIS A 210 -10.09 -5.14 -4.85
CA HIS A 210 -10.99 -5.58 -5.90
C HIS A 210 -11.96 -6.64 -5.37
N GLU A 211 -13.07 -6.81 -6.09
CA GLU A 211 -14.13 -7.75 -5.72
C GLU A 211 -13.65 -9.20 -5.60
N ASP A 212 -12.61 -9.59 -6.35
CA ASP A 212 -12.05 -10.94 -6.35
C ASP A 212 -11.05 -11.21 -5.21
N GLY A 213 -10.91 -10.27 -4.28
CA GLY A 213 -10.09 -10.40 -3.10
C GLY A 213 -8.63 -10.00 -3.27
N THR A 214 -8.24 -9.58 -4.49
CA THR A 214 -6.93 -9.01 -4.77
C THR A 214 -6.89 -7.51 -4.46
N TRP A 215 -5.70 -6.93 -4.39
CA TRP A 215 -5.55 -5.48 -4.42
C TRP A 215 -4.37 -5.06 -5.30
N ALA A 216 -4.56 -3.98 -6.04
CA ALA A 216 -3.50 -3.28 -6.73
C ALA A 216 -2.81 -2.30 -5.78
N LEU A 217 -1.48 -2.29 -5.78
CA LEU A 217 -0.63 -1.29 -5.14
C LEU A 217 -0.04 -0.37 -6.21
N TYR A 218 -0.19 0.94 -6.01
CA TYR A 218 0.39 2.00 -6.84
C TYR A 218 1.37 2.79 -5.97
N ALA A 219 2.67 2.53 -6.09
CA ALA A 219 3.69 3.08 -5.20
C ALA A 219 4.57 4.14 -5.87
N HIS A 220 5.38 4.79 -5.04
CA HIS A 220 6.24 5.93 -5.38
C HIS A 220 5.49 7.19 -5.82
N ILE A 221 4.24 7.36 -5.35
CA ILE A 221 3.44 8.54 -5.68
C ILE A 221 4.07 9.83 -5.12
N LEU A 222 3.81 10.95 -5.80
CA LEU A 222 4.28 12.26 -5.39
C LEU A 222 3.61 12.69 -4.08
N LEU A 223 4.40 13.23 -3.15
CA LEU A 223 3.87 13.75 -1.89
C LEU A 223 2.77 14.79 -2.11
N GLY A 224 1.64 14.62 -1.42
CA GLY A 224 0.48 15.50 -1.45
C GLY A 224 -0.33 15.37 -2.74
N SER A 225 -0.08 14.34 -3.55
CA SER A 225 -0.77 14.16 -4.83
C SER A 225 -1.94 13.17 -4.78
N ALA A 226 -2.15 12.47 -3.66
CA ALA A 226 -3.28 11.55 -3.53
C ALA A 226 -4.60 12.30 -3.77
N ALA A 227 -5.36 11.84 -4.77
CA ALA A 227 -6.65 12.40 -5.15
C ALA A 227 -7.83 11.65 -4.51
N VAL A 228 -7.53 10.57 -3.79
CA VAL A 228 -8.50 9.67 -3.15
C VAL A 228 -8.19 9.48 -1.66
N LYS A 229 -9.19 9.04 -0.90
CA LYS A 229 -9.08 8.68 0.52
C LYS A 229 -9.62 7.26 0.77
N LEU A 230 -9.32 6.73 1.96
CA LEU A 230 -9.81 5.42 2.39
C LEU A 230 -11.34 5.34 2.27
N GLY A 231 -11.82 4.28 1.63
CA GLY A 231 -13.25 4.01 1.43
C GLY A 231 -13.85 4.58 0.15
N ASP A 232 -13.11 5.41 -0.59
CA ASP A 232 -13.56 5.85 -1.91
C ASP A 232 -13.70 4.64 -2.85
N LYS A 233 -14.82 4.59 -3.58
CA LYS A 233 -14.98 3.69 -4.71
C LYS A 233 -14.36 4.35 -5.93
N VAL A 234 -13.61 3.57 -6.69
CA VAL A 234 -12.96 4.04 -7.92
C VAL A 234 -13.36 3.12 -9.07
N GLU A 235 -13.59 3.73 -10.21
CA GLU A 235 -13.77 3.04 -11.48
C GLU A 235 -12.47 3.04 -12.28
N VAL A 236 -12.41 2.19 -13.30
CA VAL A 236 -11.29 2.15 -14.24
C VAL A 236 -11.03 3.53 -14.83
N GLY A 237 -9.78 4.00 -14.78
CA GLY A 237 -9.38 5.28 -15.33
C GLY A 237 -9.48 6.47 -14.37
N ASP A 238 -10.10 6.32 -13.20
CA ASP A 238 -10.15 7.37 -12.19
C ASP A 238 -8.74 7.73 -11.72
N VAL A 239 -8.47 9.02 -11.58
CA VAL A 239 -7.16 9.50 -11.12
C VAL A 239 -7.00 9.21 -9.62
N LEU A 240 -5.96 8.45 -9.28
CA LEU A 240 -5.64 8.08 -7.91
C LEU A 240 -4.63 9.03 -7.27
N ALA A 241 -3.58 9.37 -8.03
CA ALA A 241 -2.48 10.21 -7.59
C ALA A 241 -1.64 10.69 -8.78
N LYS A 242 -0.48 11.29 -8.52
CA LYS A 242 0.54 11.57 -9.53
C LYS A 242 1.81 10.78 -9.22
N SER A 243 2.56 10.39 -10.25
CA SER A 243 3.86 9.72 -10.10
C SER A 243 4.87 10.64 -9.43
N GLY A 244 5.73 10.04 -8.62
CA GLY A 244 6.82 10.71 -7.93
C GLY A 244 8.03 9.80 -7.88
N SER A 245 8.78 9.89 -6.77
CA SER A 245 9.93 9.01 -6.51
C SER A 245 10.12 8.76 -5.02
N SER A 246 9.04 8.81 -4.21
CA SER A 246 9.13 8.62 -2.75
C SER A 246 9.56 7.20 -2.37
N GLY A 247 10.36 7.04 -1.33
CA GLY A 247 10.78 5.74 -0.82
C GLY A 247 11.87 5.07 -1.64
N TYR A 248 11.91 3.74 -1.60
CA TYR A 248 12.98 2.96 -2.23
C TYR A 248 12.86 3.00 -3.75
N SER A 249 13.55 3.95 -4.37
CA SER A 249 13.44 4.26 -5.79
C SER A 249 14.75 4.84 -6.32
N SER A 250 15.17 4.40 -7.51
CA SER A 250 16.31 4.97 -8.23
C SER A 250 15.96 6.21 -9.07
N GLY A 251 14.68 6.49 -9.28
CA GLY A 251 14.20 7.64 -10.03
C GLY A 251 12.69 7.60 -10.29
N PRO A 252 12.11 8.62 -10.93
CA PRO A 252 10.66 8.70 -11.12
C PRO A 252 10.07 7.55 -11.95
N HIS A 253 9.16 6.80 -11.34
CA HIS A 253 8.40 5.71 -11.98
C HIS A 253 7.15 5.39 -11.16
N LEU A 254 6.23 4.62 -11.76
CA LEU A 254 5.17 3.92 -11.03
C LEU A 254 5.61 2.49 -10.77
N HIS A 255 5.65 2.09 -9.50
CA HIS A 255 5.70 0.68 -9.13
C HIS A 255 4.28 0.16 -8.95
N PHE A 256 3.93 -0.85 -9.75
CA PHE A 256 2.59 -1.43 -9.81
C PHE A 256 2.65 -2.94 -9.57
N VAL A 257 1.83 -3.44 -8.64
CA VAL A 257 1.77 -4.86 -8.32
C VAL A 257 0.38 -5.26 -7.85
N ILE A 258 -0.04 -6.47 -8.23
CA ILE A 258 -1.27 -7.10 -7.74
C ILE A 258 -0.93 -8.09 -6.66
N HIS A 259 -1.62 -7.98 -5.53
CA HIS A 259 -1.45 -8.85 -4.40
C HIS A 259 -2.71 -9.63 -4.07
N ARG A 260 -2.52 -10.76 -3.39
CA ARG A 260 -3.56 -11.47 -2.65
C ARG A 260 -3.11 -11.72 -1.21
N ASN A 261 -4.08 -12.05 -0.35
CA ASN A 261 -3.79 -12.61 0.96
C ASN A 261 -3.50 -14.11 0.82
N SER A 262 -2.29 -14.52 1.17
CA SER A 262 -1.80 -15.91 1.12
C SER A 262 -1.45 -16.40 2.53
N GLY A 263 -2.43 -16.36 3.43
CA GLY A 263 -2.28 -16.82 4.80
C GLY A 263 -1.42 -15.88 5.64
N LEU A 264 -2.04 -14.77 6.08
CA LEU A 264 -1.44 -13.70 6.88
C LEU A 264 -0.26 -12.97 6.22
N LYS A 265 -0.15 -13.08 4.89
CA LYS A 265 0.95 -12.51 4.12
C LYS A 265 0.42 -12.01 2.79
N ALA A 266 1.00 -10.91 2.32
CA ALA A 266 0.85 -10.50 0.93
C ALA A 266 1.68 -11.41 0.04
N GLU A 267 1.08 -11.84 -1.06
CA GLU A 267 1.76 -12.53 -2.16
C GLU A 267 1.39 -11.81 -3.44
N SER A 268 2.40 -11.40 -4.21
CA SER A 268 2.19 -10.88 -5.56
C SER A 268 1.77 -12.01 -6.49
N ILE A 269 0.90 -11.71 -7.46
CA ILE A 269 0.43 -12.68 -8.45
C ILE A 269 0.67 -12.15 -9.87
N PRO A 270 0.91 -13.04 -10.85
CA PRO A 270 1.01 -12.61 -12.24
C PRO A 270 -0.33 -12.03 -12.72
N PHE A 271 -0.24 -11.05 -13.62
CA PHE A 271 -1.38 -10.40 -14.25
C PHE A 271 -1.03 -10.01 -15.69
N GLN A 272 -2.04 -9.58 -16.44
CA GLN A 272 -1.90 -9.05 -17.80
C GLN A 272 -2.54 -7.66 -17.86
N PHE A 273 -1.96 -6.81 -18.69
CA PHE A 273 -2.60 -5.56 -19.08
C PHE A 273 -3.39 -5.75 -20.37
N LYS A 274 -4.42 -4.94 -20.54
CA LYS A 274 -5.12 -4.77 -21.80
C LYS A 274 -4.43 -3.69 -22.65
N ALA A 275 -4.16 -4.04 -23.90
CA ALA A 275 -3.57 -3.16 -24.90
C ALA A 275 -4.64 -2.30 -25.58
N SER A 276 -4.20 -1.35 -26.40
CA SER A 276 -5.08 -0.40 -27.11
C SER A 276 -6.02 -1.11 -28.09
N ASP A 277 -5.59 -2.23 -28.66
CA ASP A 277 -6.37 -3.09 -29.57
C ASP A 277 -7.28 -4.09 -28.83
N GLY A 278 -7.28 -4.06 -27.48
CA GLY A 278 -8.02 -4.97 -26.61
C GLY A 278 -7.35 -6.31 -26.34
N SER A 279 -6.17 -6.59 -26.92
CA SER A 279 -5.41 -7.79 -26.63
C SER A 279 -4.80 -7.76 -25.23
N LEU A 280 -4.56 -8.93 -24.66
CA LEU A 280 -3.92 -9.06 -23.34
C LEU A 280 -2.43 -9.33 -23.51
N PHE A 281 -1.61 -8.63 -22.74
CA PHE A 281 -0.17 -8.86 -22.73
C PHE A 281 0.40 -8.95 -21.32
N THR A 282 1.41 -9.80 -21.17
CA THR A 282 2.23 -9.84 -19.96
C THR A 282 3.33 -8.78 -20.07
N PRO A 283 3.49 -7.92 -19.05
CA PRO A 283 4.51 -6.86 -19.04
C PRO A 283 5.93 -7.41 -19.22
N LYS A 284 6.71 -6.80 -20.13
CA LYS A 284 8.11 -7.18 -20.39
C LYS A 284 9.05 -6.01 -20.20
N PHE A 285 10.26 -6.29 -19.71
CA PHE A 285 11.33 -5.29 -19.62
C PHE A 285 11.59 -4.62 -20.98
N ALA A 286 11.85 -3.31 -20.95
CA ALA A 286 12.10 -2.44 -22.11
C ALA A 286 10.94 -2.31 -23.10
N GLN A 287 9.77 -2.86 -22.79
CA GLN A 287 8.57 -2.70 -23.60
C GLN A 287 8.05 -1.27 -23.48
N LYS A 288 7.78 -0.61 -24.61
CA LYS A 288 7.14 0.71 -24.68
C LYS A 288 5.64 0.55 -24.81
N LEU A 289 4.88 1.26 -23.97
CA LEU A 289 3.43 1.09 -23.91
C LEU A 289 2.67 1.72 -25.08
N CYS A 290 3.30 2.60 -25.86
CA CYS A 290 2.66 3.17 -27.06
C CYS A 290 2.77 2.28 -28.31
N GLU A 291 3.53 1.18 -28.24
CA GLU A 291 3.77 0.26 -29.35
C GLU A 291 2.88 -1.01 -29.26
N ILE A 292 1.89 -1.01 -28.35
CA ILE A 292 1.04 -2.16 -28.02
C ILE A 292 -0.44 -1.81 -28.20
#